data_AF-A0A6A4V7P0-F1
#
_entry.id   AF-A0A6A4V7P0-F1
#
_cell.length_a   1.000
_cell.length_b   1.000
_cell.length_c   1.000
_cell.angle_alpha   90.00
_cell.angle_beta   90.00
_cell.angle_gamma   90.00
#
_symmetry.space_group_name_H-M   'P 1'
#
loop_
_entity.id
_entity.type
_entity.pdbx_description
1 polymer ?
#
loop_
_entity_poly.entity_id
_entity_poly.type
_entity_poly.pdbx_seq_one_letter_code
_entity_poly.pdbx_strand_id
1 'polypeptide(L)'
;MASCKCREGWTRWGDACYLTKKEMFIDWLSAREQCQQMEPTSDLATITSAAENRIVFRLAGGKDRIWIGLNDRVREGEFHWNNRSDGVEYTNWIGHSSQRNSHAKDCAYMTRGGKWIVSSCRQLGFYYACKQLLCGRSSEASPTRRGSDRVWRPEDSVRCPPGWSRSSSSAADSALRPSCFSRPTAADTFAGVQSRCRAQHPAADVAVIRSLEDNDRAFLSAGALPMFIVSDDQFDMQEESSSARVGCVTLEPTGLWSSGRCAAGRLPGLCQMPACTPRCPNGWHSDAFLDCRSDEADHFELTLPTLRTPADRDRLLRLAAGADIWLALSRFGDGENHDWFWDDDFAHAITPNWQKPPPFISHNVWCGAMDGSTGGLIARHCLSKLPYLCQAHERH
;
A
#
# COMPACT_ATOMS: atom_id res chain seq x y z
N MET A 1 13.76 -2.60 9.35
CA MET A 1 13.92 -4.03 9.04
C MET A 1 12.81 -4.77 9.75
N ALA A 2 12.02 -5.59 9.06
CA ALA A 2 11.04 -6.44 9.74
C ALA A 2 11.79 -7.42 10.66
N SER A 3 11.28 -7.64 11.88
CA SER A 3 11.92 -8.51 12.86
C SER A 3 11.48 -9.96 12.66
N CYS A 4 12.44 -10.89 12.48
CA CYS A 4 12.17 -12.33 12.45
C CYS A 4 11.98 -12.93 13.86
N LYS A 5 12.00 -12.08 14.90
CA LYS A 5 11.86 -12.48 16.30
C LYS A 5 10.88 -11.53 16.99
N CYS A 6 10.14 -12.07 17.95
CA CYS A 6 9.30 -11.23 18.80
C CYS A 6 10.18 -10.29 19.62
N ARG A 7 9.75 -9.03 19.74
CA ARG A 7 10.35 -8.09 20.68
C ARG A 7 10.18 -8.59 22.10
N GLU A 8 11.01 -8.06 23.00
CA GLU A 8 10.86 -8.31 24.43
C GLU A 8 9.44 -7.94 24.91
N GLY A 9 8.85 -8.81 25.72
CA GLY A 9 7.46 -8.69 26.18
C GLY A 9 6.41 -9.23 25.21
N TRP A 10 6.74 -9.49 23.94
CA TRP A 10 5.82 -10.10 22.98
C TRP A 10 5.92 -11.63 23.02
N THR A 11 4.76 -12.29 22.99
CA THR A 11 4.66 -13.75 23.00
C THR A 11 4.56 -14.29 21.59
N ARG A 12 5.47 -15.18 21.21
CA ARG A 12 5.42 -15.86 19.91
C ARG A 12 4.32 -16.94 19.89
N TRP A 13 3.53 -16.95 18.83
CA TRP A 13 2.68 -18.08 18.49
C TRP A 13 2.60 -18.25 16.98
N GLY A 14 3.06 -19.40 16.49
CA GLY A 14 3.23 -19.64 15.05
C GLY A 14 4.15 -18.60 14.40
N ASP A 15 3.62 -17.96 13.36
CA ASP A 15 4.32 -16.96 12.53
C ASP A 15 4.03 -15.51 12.96
N ALA A 16 3.49 -15.32 14.17
CA ALA A 16 3.17 -14.01 14.70
C ALA A 16 3.59 -13.86 16.17
N CYS A 17 3.67 -12.60 16.59
CA CYS A 17 3.91 -12.19 17.95
C CYS A 17 2.68 -11.47 18.48
N TYR A 18 2.35 -11.71 19.74
CA TYR A 18 1.16 -11.16 20.38
C TYR A 18 1.55 -10.43 21.66
N LEU A 19 0.90 -9.31 21.91
CA LEU A 19 1.05 -8.56 23.15
C LEU A 19 -0.33 -8.09 23.62
N THR A 20 -0.59 -8.19 24.91
CA THR A 20 -1.80 -7.63 25.52
C THR A 20 -1.42 -6.55 26.52
N LYS A 21 -2.01 -5.37 26.39
CA LYS A 21 -1.73 -4.21 27.24
C LYS A 21 -2.86 -4.02 28.25
N LYS A 22 -2.54 -4.26 29.52
CA LYS A 22 -3.49 -4.24 30.66
C LYS A 22 -3.34 -3.04 31.59
N GLU A 23 -2.46 -2.12 31.26
CA GLU A 23 -2.19 -0.94 32.09
C GLU A 23 -3.00 0.27 31.64
N MET A 24 -3.68 0.17 30.50
CA MET A 24 -4.35 1.30 29.87
C MET A 24 -5.73 0.89 29.34
N PHE A 25 -6.72 1.65 29.77
CA PHE A 25 -8.09 1.59 29.25
C PHE A 25 -8.25 2.61 28.13
N ILE A 26 -8.67 2.17 26.95
CA ILE A 26 -8.58 2.97 25.73
C ILE A 26 -9.75 2.66 24.78
N ASP A 27 -10.08 3.57 23.88
CA ASP A 27 -10.99 3.32 22.77
C ASP A 27 -10.29 2.49 21.67
N TRP A 28 -11.07 2.00 20.71
CA TRP A 28 -10.56 1.07 19.69
C TRP A 28 -9.53 1.72 18.76
N LEU A 29 -9.75 2.98 18.37
CA LEU A 29 -8.90 3.68 17.41
C LEU A 29 -7.55 4.03 18.03
N SER A 30 -7.55 4.56 19.25
CA SER A 30 -6.29 4.82 19.95
C SER A 30 -5.56 3.52 20.36
N ALA A 31 -6.28 2.41 20.61
CA ALA A 31 -5.65 1.10 20.79
C ALA A 31 -4.92 0.62 19.53
N ARG A 32 -5.56 0.78 18.37
CA ARG A 32 -5.01 0.49 17.05
C ARG A 32 -3.71 1.26 16.82
N GLU A 33 -3.77 2.57 17.02
CA GLU A 33 -2.62 3.45 16.88
C GLU A 33 -1.45 3.01 17.75
N GLN A 34 -1.69 2.68 19.03
CA GLN A 34 -0.63 2.22 19.91
C GLN A 34 0.00 0.91 19.44
N CYS A 35 -0.78 -0.03 18.92
CA CYS A 35 -0.20 -1.24 18.33
C CYS A 35 0.72 -0.93 17.15
N GLN A 36 0.34 0.02 16.29
CA GLN A 36 1.12 0.44 15.12
C GLN A 36 2.38 1.23 15.50
N GLN A 37 2.33 2.01 16.59
CA GLN A 37 3.48 2.74 17.13
C GLN A 37 4.51 1.82 17.79
N MET A 38 4.07 0.69 18.37
CA MET A 38 4.98 -0.26 19.01
C MET A 38 5.89 -0.97 18.01
N GLU A 39 5.34 -1.36 16.86
CA GLU A 39 6.09 -2.06 15.80
C GLU A 39 5.53 -1.74 14.40
N PRO A 40 6.38 -1.52 13.38
CA PRO A 40 5.92 -1.18 12.03
C PRO A 40 4.99 -2.20 11.35
N THR A 41 5.08 -3.48 11.75
CA THR A 41 4.25 -4.58 11.22
C THR A 41 3.18 -5.05 12.20
N SER A 42 2.90 -4.24 13.22
CA SER A 42 1.92 -4.52 14.26
C SER A 42 0.65 -3.70 14.08
N ASP A 43 -0.48 -4.32 14.37
CA ASP A 43 -1.78 -3.67 14.45
C ASP A 43 -2.62 -4.36 15.55
N LEU A 44 -3.85 -3.90 15.84
CA LEU A 44 -4.77 -4.65 16.70
C LEU A 44 -4.90 -6.10 16.23
N ALA A 45 -5.02 -7.01 17.19
CA ALA A 45 -4.86 -8.43 16.91
C ALA A 45 -5.94 -8.95 15.96
N THR A 46 -5.50 -9.51 14.84
CA THR A 46 -6.35 -10.34 13.99
C THR A 46 -6.37 -11.78 14.47
N ILE A 47 -7.55 -12.40 14.43
CA ILE A 47 -7.76 -13.75 14.93
C ILE A 47 -8.37 -14.61 13.82
N THR A 48 -7.52 -15.37 13.13
CA THR A 48 -7.93 -16.20 11.98
C THR A 48 -8.13 -17.67 12.35
N SER A 49 -7.96 -18.04 13.62
CA SER A 49 -8.20 -19.41 14.08
C SER A 49 -8.58 -19.50 15.56
N ALA A 50 -9.17 -20.63 15.93
CA ALA A 50 -9.47 -20.94 17.33
C ALA A 50 -8.21 -20.99 18.21
N ALA A 51 -7.05 -21.36 17.64
CA ALA A 51 -5.78 -21.37 18.35
C ALA A 51 -5.33 -19.94 18.68
N GLU A 52 -5.39 -19.02 17.73
CA GLU A 52 -5.10 -17.60 17.94
C GLU A 52 -6.04 -16.99 18.98
N ASN A 53 -7.34 -17.31 18.92
CA ASN A 53 -8.31 -16.82 19.90
C ASN A 53 -7.93 -17.20 21.33
N ARG A 54 -7.53 -18.46 21.55
CA ARG A 54 -7.10 -18.96 22.86
C ARG A 54 -5.81 -18.30 23.33
N ILE A 55 -4.92 -17.92 22.43
CA ILE A 55 -3.67 -17.24 22.80
C ILE A 55 -3.96 -15.82 23.26
N VAL A 56 -4.70 -15.04 22.47
CA VAL A 56 -5.10 -13.68 22.83
C VAL A 56 -5.85 -13.68 24.17
N PHE A 57 -6.80 -14.61 24.36
CA PHE A 57 -7.54 -14.76 25.60
C PHE A 57 -6.65 -15.05 26.82
N ARG A 58 -5.65 -15.95 26.66
CA ARG A 58 -4.74 -16.33 27.74
C ARG A 58 -3.77 -15.22 28.10
N LEU A 59 -3.21 -14.52 27.10
CA LEU A 59 -2.34 -13.36 27.33
C LEU A 59 -3.11 -12.25 28.06
N ALA A 60 -4.38 -12.08 27.71
CA ALA A 60 -5.31 -11.22 28.43
C ALA A 60 -5.68 -11.73 29.84
N GLY A 61 -5.11 -12.83 30.34
CA GLY A 61 -5.37 -13.36 31.68
C GLY A 61 -6.79 -13.89 31.90
N GLY A 62 -7.58 -14.04 30.82
CA GLY A 62 -8.89 -14.68 30.82
C GLY A 62 -9.99 -14.00 31.64
N LYS A 63 -9.81 -12.74 32.06
CA LYS A 63 -10.76 -12.01 32.92
C LYS A 63 -11.09 -10.60 32.43
N ASP A 64 -10.52 -10.24 31.29
CA ASP A 64 -10.47 -8.87 30.79
C ASP A 64 -11.31 -8.70 29.52
N ARG A 65 -11.74 -7.46 29.24
CA ARG A 65 -12.36 -7.07 27.97
C ARG A 65 -11.26 -6.46 27.09
N ILE A 66 -11.11 -6.99 25.88
CA ILE A 66 -9.92 -6.74 25.06
C ILE A 66 -10.36 -6.33 23.65
N TRP A 67 -9.99 -5.14 23.21
CA TRP A 67 -10.10 -4.76 21.82
C TRP A 67 -9.30 -5.69 20.92
N ILE A 68 -9.92 -6.09 19.82
CA ILE A 68 -9.33 -6.90 18.74
C ILE A 68 -9.57 -6.17 17.41
N GLY A 69 -8.85 -6.54 16.36
CA GLY A 69 -8.86 -5.80 15.09
C GLY A 69 -10.14 -5.94 14.25
N LEU A 70 -11.12 -6.71 14.69
CA LEU A 70 -12.35 -6.98 13.94
C LEU A 70 -13.33 -5.80 14.07
N ASN A 71 -13.86 -5.33 12.95
CA ASN A 71 -14.75 -4.18 12.88
C ASN A 71 -15.58 -4.21 11.59
N ASP A 72 -16.73 -3.54 11.57
CA ASP A 72 -17.62 -3.37 10.41
C ASP A 72 -17.89 -1.88 10.12
N ARG A 73 -16.92 -1.03 10.47
CA ARG A 73 -17.00 0.43 10.38
C ARG A 73 -17.27 0.98 8.98
N VAL A 74 -16.81 0.24 7.95
CA VAL A 74 -17.00 0.63 6.54
C VAL A 74 -18.43 0.36 6.09
N ARG A 75 -18.95 -0.82 6.42
CA ARG A 75 -20.26 -1.25 5.97
C ARG A 75 -20.89 -2.13 7.03
N GLU A 76 -21.98 -1.62 7.59
CA GLU A 76 -22.76 -2.31 8.63
C GLU A 76 -23.06 -3.76 8.22
N GLY A 77 -22.74 -4.69 9.11
CA GLY A 77 -22.91 -6.12 8.87
C GLY A 77 -21.82 -6.80 8.03
N GLU A 78 -20.90 -6.04 7.43
CA GLU A 78 -19.72 -6.56 6.73
C GLU A 78 -18.47 -6.38 7.59
N PHE A 79 -18.16 -7.42 8.37
CA PHE A 79 -16.99 -7.41 9.24
C PHE A 79 -15.70 -7.67 8.47
N HIS A 80 -14.69 -6.86 8.76
CA HIS A 80 -13.32 -6.97 8.25
C HIS A 80 -12.29 -6.84 9.37
N TRP A 81 -11.08 -7.33 9.10
CA TRP A 81 -9.95 -7.12 9.99
C TRP A 81 -9.27 -5.80 9.64
N ASN A 82 -8.85 -5.04 10.65
CA ASN A 82 -8.11 -3.77 10.54
C ASN A 82 -6.95 -3.76 9.52
N ASN A 83 -6.26 -4.88 9.31
CA ASN A 83 -5.10 -4.95 8.42
C ASN A 83 -5.35 -5.72 7.10
N ARG A 84 -6.58 -6.17 6.82
CA ARG A 84 -6.90 -6.93 5.61
C ARG A 84 -8.39 -6.85 5.25
N SER A 85 -8.68 -6.70 3.95
CA SER A 85 -10.04 -6.58 3.42
C SER A 85 -10.66 -7.92 3.03
N ASP A 86 -9.86 -8.99 2.91
CA ASP A 86 -10.33 -10.35 2.69
C ASP A 86 -11.11 -10.83 3.91
N GLY A 87 -12.36 -11.21 3.66
CA GLY A 87 -13.41 -11.45 4.67
C GLY A 87 -13.03 -12.38 5.83
N VAL A 88 -13.92 -12.44 6.81
CA VAL A 88 -13.65 -13.08 8.10
C VAL A 88 -13.91 -14.58 8.03
N GLU A 89 -12.85 -15.37 7.88
CA GLU A 89 -12.93 -16.84 7.79
C GLU A 89 -13.27 -17.51 9.13
N TYR A 90 -12.70 -17.00 10.23
CA TYR A 90 -12.93 -17.52 11.58
C TYR A 90 -13.71 -16.51 12.41
N THR A 91 -14.80 -16.97 13.03
CA THR A 91 -15.59 -16.17 13.96
C THR A 91 -15.76 -16.84 15.32
N ASN A 92 -15.87 -16.04 16.37
CA ASN A 92 -16.12 -16.54 17.73
C ASN A 92 -17.10 -15.65 18.52
N TRP A 93 -18.16 -15.20 17.85
CA TRP A 93 -19.22 -14.35 18.39
C TRP A 93 -19.92 -14.93 19.63
N ILE A 94 -20.45 -14.06 20.50
CA ILE A 94 -21.36 -14.45 21.58
C ILE A 94 -22.78 -14.62 20.99
N GLY A 95 -23.24 -15.86 20.90
CA GLY A 95 -24.56 -16.17 20.32
C GLY A 95 -24.73 -15.69 18.87
N HIS A 96 -25.98 -15.74 18.38
CA HIS A 96 -26.33 -15.40 16.99
C HIS A 96 -26.76 -13.93 16.81
N SER A 97 -26.88 -13.15 17.89
CA SER A 97 -27.51 -11.82 17.90
C SER A 97 -26.53 -10.64 17.81
N SER A 98 -25.21 -10.88 17.88
CA SER A 98 -24.21 -9.79 17.81
C SER A 98 -23.98 -9.24 16.40
N GLN A 99 -24.58 -9.85 15.37
CA GLN A 99 -24.53 -9.44 13.96
C GLN A 99 -25.73 -8.56 13.54
N ARG A 100 -26.60 -8.16 14.48
CA ARG A 100 -27.85 -7.42 14.21
C ARG A 100 -27.94 -6.09 14.96
N ASN A 101 -26.84 -5.35 15.09
CA ASN A 101 -26.79 -4.17 15.95
C ASN A 101 -26.40 -2.92 15.17
N SER A 102 -27.36 -2.02 14.99
CA SER A 102 -27.24 -0.57 14.70
C SER A 102 -25.81 0.00 14.55
N HIS A 103 -25.62 0.84 13.52
CA HIS A 103 -24.46 1.68 13.13
C HIS A 103 -23.70 2.46 14.23
N ALA A 104 -24.04 2.28 15.51
CA ALA A 104 -23.34 2.84 16.65
C ALA A 104 -22.33 1.86 17.28
N LYS A 105 -22.21 0.62 16.79
CA LYS A 105 -21.40 -0.45 17.42
C LYS A 105 -20.58 -1.22 16.39
N ASP A 106 -19.52 -0.58 15.93
CA ASP A 106 -18.81 -1.10 14.76
C ASP A 106 -17.47 -1.80 15.11
N CYS A 107 -17.11 -1.85 16.40
CA CYS A 107 -15.82 -2.36 16.85
C CYS A 107 -15.98 -3.58 17.76
N ALA A 108 -15.30 -4.67 17.42
CA ALA A 108 -15.38 -5.91 18.20
C ALA A 108 -14.36 -5.94 19.34
N TYR A 109 -14.78 -6.48 20.48
CA TYR A 109 -13.92 -6.84 21.59
C TYR A 109 -14.13 -8.28 22.01
N MET A 110 -13.06 -8.88 22.54
CA MET A 110 -13.10 -10.16 23.21
C MET A 110 -13.58 -9.97 24.66
N THR A 111 -14.59 -10.74 25.04
CA THR A 111 -15.18 -10.79 26.38
C THR A 111 -14.33 -11.60 27.35
N ARG A 112 -14.70 -11.55 28.63
CA ARG A 112 -14.15 -12.39 29.70
C ARG A 112 -14.32 -13.91 29.47
N GLY A 113 -15.21 -14.32 28.55
CA GLY A 113 -15.39 -15.71 28.15
C GLY A 113 -14.63 -16.10 26.88
N GLY A 114 -13.82 -15.21 26.32
CA GLY A 114 -13.07 -15.44 25.08
C GLY A 114 -13.92 -15.36 23.81
N LYS A 115 -15.22 -15.04 23.93
CA LYS A 115 -16.17 -14.79 22.84
C LYS A 115 -16.17 -13.32 22.43
N TRP A 116 -16.62 -13.00 21.22
CA TRP A 116 -16.58 -11.64 20.66
C TRP A 116 -17.95 -10.96 20.74
N ILE A 117 -17.95 -9.66 21.00
CA ILE A 117 -19.12 -8.79 20.98
C ILE A 117 -18.73 -7.47 20.30
N VAL A 118 -19.67 -6.83 19.62
CA VAL A 118 -19.49 -5.47 19.11
C VAL A 118 -19.89 -4.40 20.13
N SER A 119 -19.14 -3.31 20.15
CA SER A 119 -19.38 -2.14 20.98
C SER A 119 -19.10 -0.89 20.17
N SER A 120 -19.57 0.26 20.66
CA SER A 120 -19.11 1.54 20.13
C SER A 120 -17.59 1.60 20.17
N CYS A 121 -16.97 1.98 19.05
CA CYS A 121 -15.52 2.12 18.94
C CYS A 121 -14.94 3.09 19.97
N ARG A 122 -15.75 4.03 20.47
CA ARG A 122 -15.40 5.02 21.51
C ARG A 122 -15.51 4.50 22.94
N GLN A 123 -15.96 3.26 23.13
CA GLN A 123 -16.12 2.70 24.46
C GLN A 123 -14.76 2.65 25.17
N LEU A 124 -14.63 3.42 26.24
CA LEU A 124 -13.47 3.35 27.12
C LEU A 124 -13.61 2.19 28.11
N GLY A 125 -12.53 1.85 28.80
CA GLY A 125 -12.57 0.82 29.84
C GLY A 125 -12.27 -0.60 29.34
N PHE A 126 -11.76 -0.74 28.10
CA PHE A 126 -11.22 -1.99 27.58
C PHE A 126 -9.69 -1.91 27.45
N TYR A 127 -9.06 -3.06 27.66
CA TYR A 127 -7.66 -3.30 27.32
C TYR A 127 -7.57 -3.67 25.83
N TYR A 128 -6.38 -3.96 25.32
CA TYR A 128 -6.22 -4.27 23.89
C TYR A 128 -5.11 -5.29 23.63
N ALA A 129 -5.26 -6.00 22.51
CA ALA A 129 -4.28 -6.96 22.03
C ALA A 129 -3.71 -6.50 20.70
N CYS A 130 -2.39 -6.57 20.57
CA CYS A 130 -1.66 -6.31 19.33
C CYS A 130 -1.15 -7.62 18.72
N LYS A 131 -1.10 -7.68 17.40
CA LYS A 131 -0.48 -8.76 16.63
C LYS A 131 0.55 -8.18 15.68
N GLN A 132 1.76 -8.69 15.75
CA GLN A 132 2.86 -8.40 14.84
C GLN A 132 3.14 -9.65 14.00
N LEU A 133 3.17 -9.51 12.68
CA LEU A 133 3.61 -10.60 11.81
C LEU A 133 5.14 -10.71 11.82
N LEU A 134 5.66 -11.93 11.98
CA LEU A 134 7.08 -12.22 11.82
C LEU A 134 7.45 -12.26 10.34
N CYS A 135 8.70 -11.91 10.01
CA CYS A 135 9.21 -12.00 8.65
C CYS A 135 8.95 -13.39 8.04
N GLY A 136 8.37 -13.42 6.84
CA GLY A 136 8.17 -14.64 6.07
C GLY A 136 6.71 -15.02 5.78
N ARG A 137 5.73 -14.27 6.30
CA ARG A 137 4.32 -14.42 5.90
C ARG A 137 3.52 -13.12 6.04
N SER A 138 3.87 -12.09 5.25
CA SER A 138 2.77 -11.40 4.56
C SER A 138 2.12 -12.46 3.67
N SER A 139 0.80 -12.49 3.57
CA SER A 139 0.08 -13.42 2.70
C SER A 139 0.30 -13.11 1.21
N GLU A 140 1.54 -13.20 0.75
CA GLU A 140 1.96 -13.24 -0.64
C GLU A 140 3.31 -13.97 -0.69
N ALA A 141 3.39 -14.95 -1.57
CA ALA A 141 4.61 -15.71 -1.79
C ALA A 141 5.77 -14.78 -2.17
N SER A 142 6.89 -14.88 -1.45
CA SER A 142 8.17 -14.44 -1.98
C SER A 142 9.28 -15.33 -1.42
N PRO A 143 9.99 -16.11 -2.27
CA PRO A 143 11.06 -16.97 -1.80
C PRO A 143 12.33 -16.15 -1.52
N THR A 144 12.88 -16.39 -0.32
CA THR A 144 14.30 -16.29 0.05
C THR A 144 15.10 -15.08 -0.44
N ARG A 145 15.36 -14.11 0.46
CA ARG A 145 16.57 -13.27 0.39
C ARG A 145 17.57 -13.65 1.47
N ARG A 146 18.68 -14.22 1.03
CA ARG A 146 19.98 -14.17 1.71
C ARG A 146 20.89 -13.39 0.76
N GLY A 147 21.44 -12.27 1.22
CA GLY A 147 22.43 -11.47 0.48
C GLY A 147 21.86 -10.31 -0.34
N SER A 148 22.27 -9.09 0.03
CA SER A 148 22.48 -7.84 -0.73
C SER A 148 21.62 -7.35 -1.90
N ASP A 149 20.65 -8.07 -2.47
CA ASP A 149 19.95 -7.56 -3.65
C ASP A 149 18.77 -6.66 -3.25
N ARG A 150 18.96 -5.34 -3.41
CA ARG A 150 17.92 -4.32 -3.22
C ARG A 150 17.03 -4.28 -4.46
N VAL A 151 15.92 -5.01 -4.46
CA VAL A 151 14.79 -4.67 -5.35
C VAL A 151 14.17 -3.37 -4.83
N TRP A 152 14.17 -2.32 -5.64
CA TRP A 152 13.51 -1.05 -5.35
C TRP A 152 12.01 -1.15 -5.67
N ARG A 153 11.15 -0.75 -4.72
CA ARG A 153 9.71 -0.58 -4.95
C ARG A 153 9.37 0.92 -4.89
N PRO A 154 8.60 1.48 -5.85
CA PRO A 154 8.22 2.90 -5.85
C PRO A 154 7.56 3.38 -4.55
N GLU A 155 6.81 2.49 -3.88
CA GLU A 155 6.13 2.72 -2.61
C GLU A 155 7.10 3.03 -1.45
N ASP A 156 8.30 2.43 -1.46
CA ASP A 156 9.31 2.60 -0.39
C ASP A 156 10.01 3.97 -0.45
N SER A 157 9.80 4.72 -1.53
CA SER A 157 10.54 5.96 -1.81
C SER A 157 9.72 7.20 -1.52
N VAL A 158 8.41 7.08 -1.35
CA VAL A 158 7.47 8.17 -1.14
C VAL A 158 7.96 9.13 -0.04
N ARG A 159 8.20 10.39 -0.41
CA ARG A 159 8.58 11.46 0.54
C ARG A 159 7.44 12.46 0.71
N CYS A 160 7.14 12.78 1.96
CA CYS A 160 6.23 13.85 2.33
C CYS A 160 7.01 15.05 2.87
N PRO A 161 6.54 16.30 2.64
CA PRO A 161 7.13 17.49 3.24
C PRO A 161 7.10 17.45 4.78
N PRO A 162 7.95 18.24 5.45
CA PRO A 162 7.93 18.34 6.91
C PRO A 162 6.53 18.67 7.44
N GLY A 163 6.07 17.92 8.44
CA GLY A 163 4.73 18.07 9.01
C GLY A 163 3.61 17.31 8.29
N TRP A 164 3.95 16.56 7.23
CA TRP A 164 3.03 15.68 6.51
C TRP A 164 3.39 14.21 6.72
N SER A 165 2.38 13.34 6.82
CA SER A 165 2.51 11.89 6.97
C SER A 165 2.05 11.15 5.71
N ARG A 166 2.76 10.07 5.35
CA ARG A 166 2.44 9.23 4.18
C ARG A 166 1.20 8.37 4.37
N SER A 167 0.52 8.01 3.27
CA SER A 167 -0.35 6.83 3.22
C SER A 167 0.49 5.56 3.40
N SER A 168 0.05 4.63 4.24
CA SER A 168 0.69 3.32 4.35
C SER A 168 0.01 2.35 3.40
N SER A 169 0.25 2.49 2.09
CA SER A 169 -0.21 1.46 1.16
C SER A 169 0.42 0.11 1.53
N SER A 170 -0.35 -0.82 2.10
CA SER A 170 -0.05 -2.24 1.93
C SER A 170 -0.16 -2.53 0.43
N ALA A 171 0.83 -3.22 -0.13
CA ALA A 171 1.01 -3.50 -1.55
C ALA A 171 -0.16 -4.23 -2.28
N ALA A 172 -1.29 -4.45 -1.60
CA ALA A 172 -2.45 -5.17 -2.12
C ALA A 172 -3.38 -4.32 -3.01
N ASP A 173 -3.29 -2.98 -2.97
CA ASP A 173 -4.22 -2.11 -3.71
C ASP A 173 -3.49 -1.25 -4.75
N SER A 174 -3.12 -1.89 -5.86
CA SER A 174 -2.37 -1.30 -6.99
C SER A 174 -3.08 -0.13 -7.71
N ALA A 175 -4.30 0.24 -7.30
CA ALA A 175 -5.10 1.31 -7.88
C ALA A 175 -4.92 2.67 -7.19
N LEU A 176 -4.43 2.72 -5.94
CA LEU A 176 -4.35 3.95 -5.16
C LEU A 176 -2.95 4.56 -5.21
N ARG A 177 -2.84 5.80 -5.71
CA ARG A 177 -1.58 6.55 -5.70
C ARG A 177 -1.18 6.92 -4.26
N PRO A 178 0.09 6.73 -3.85
CA PRO A 178 0.54 7.14 -2.54
C PRO A 178 0.32 8.64 -2.33
N SER A 179 -0.15 9.01 -1.14
CA SER A 179 -0.54 10.37 -0.80
C SER A 179 0.13 10.83 0.49
N CYS A 180 0.25 12.15 0.66
CA CYS A 180 0.70 12.78 1.90
C CYS A 180 -0.47 13.51 2.54
N PHE A 181 -0.60 13.40 3.86
CA PHE A 181 -1.63 14.03 4.67
C PHE A 181 -1.00 15.00 5.67
N SER A 182 -1.57 16.19 5.84
CA SER A 182 -1.08 17.20 6.77
C SER A 182 -1.63 16.99 8.19
N ARG A 183 -1.19 17.83 9.13
CA ARG A 183 -1.96 18.08 10.34
C ARG A 183 -3.25 18.86 10.03
N PRO A 184 -4.32 18.73 10.84
CA PRO A 184 -5.55 19.47 10.61
C PRO A 184 -5.31 20.98 10.55
N THR A 185 -6.02 21.66 9.64
CA THR A 185 -6.00 23.12 9.56
C THR A 185 -6.65 23.75 10.79
N ALA A 186 -6.47 25.06 10.98
CA ALA A 186 -7.40 25.83 11.82
C ALA A 186 -8.82 25.75 11.26
N ALA A 187 -9.82 25.91 12.13
CA ALA A 187 -11.23 25.81 11.75
C ALA A 187 -11.66 26.95 10.81
N ASP A 188 -12.35 26.59 9.73
CA ASP A 188 -12.86 27.55 8.75
C ASP A 188 -14.07 26.98 8.00
N THR A 189 -14.70 27.76 7.13
CA THR A 189 -15.67 27.21 6.16
C THR A 189 -14.98 26.20 5.24
N PHE A 190 -15.73 25.28 4.60
CA PHE A 190 -15.14 24.29 3.69
C PHE A 190 -14.26 24.94 2.60
N ALA A 191 -14.75 26.02 1.97
CA ALA A 191 -13.96 26.78 1.00
C ALA A 191 -12.71 27.43 1.63
N GLY A 192 -12.82 27.93 2.87
CA GLY A 192 -11.68 28.44 3.62
C GLY A 192 -10.63 27.36 3.92
N VAL A 193 -11.06 26.14 4.25
CA VAL A 193 -10.16 24.99 4.42
C VAL A 193 -9.48 24.62 3.11
N GLN A 194 -10.19 24.58 1.98
CA GLN A 194 -9.58 24.37 0.65
C GLN A 194 -8.47 25.41 0.38
N SER A 195 -8.75 26.70 0.64
CA SER A 195 -7.74 27.76 0.53
C SER A 195 -6.55 27.54 1.47
N ARG A 196 -6.78 27.10 2.71
CA ARG A 196 -5.71 26.80 3.67
C ARG A 196 -4.85 25.61 3.24
N CYS A 197 -5.45 24.57 2.67
CA CYS A 197 -4.70 23.43 2.14
C CYS A 197 -3.79 23.85 0.99
N ARG A 198 -4.32 24.61 0.02
CA ARG A 198 -3.54 25.16 -1.10
C ARG A 198 -2.45 26.13 -0.65
N ALA A 199 -2.65 26.83 0.47
CA ALA A 199 -1.64 27.68 1.08
C ALA A 199 -0.52 26.89 1.80
N GLN A 200 -0.82 25.69 2.33
CA GLN A 200 0.21 24.81 2.89
C GLN A 200 1.07 24.19 1.78
N HIS A 201 0.46 23.81 0.65
CA HIS A 201 1.18 23.34 -0.53
C HIS A 201 0.34 23.54 -1.81
N PRO A 202 0.92 23.99 -2.95
CA PRO A 202 0.15 24.27 -4.16
C PRO A 202 -0.62 23.07 -4.74
N ALA A 203 -0.11 21.86 -4.52
CA ALA A 203 -0.74 20.61 -4.95
C ALA A 203 -1.69 19.98 -3.91
N ALA A 204 -1.90 20.64 -2.77
CA ALA A 204 -2.76 20.15 -1.71
C ALA A 204 -4.19 20.68 -1.81
N ASP A 205 -5.14 19.82 -1.47
CA ASP A 205 -6.54 20.17 -1.27
C ASP A 205 -7.08 19.42 -0.05
N VAL A 206 -8.37 19.58 0.27
CA VAL A 206 -9.02 18.79 1.34
C VAL A 206 -8.96 17.31 1.00
N ALA A 207 -8.64 16.49 2.00
CA ALA A 207 -8.38 15.07 1.84
C ALA A 207 -9.61 14.31 1.33
N VAL A 208 -9.39 13.51 0.28
CA VAL A 208 -10.35 12.57 -0.27
C VAL A 208 -10.12 11.22 0.39
N ILE A 209 -11.10 10.74 1.16
CA ILE A 209 -10.95 9.50 1.92
C ILE A 209 -11.43 8.33 1.07
N ARG A 210 -10.50 7.43 0.72
CA ARG A 210 -10.74 6.29 -0.20
C ARG A 210 -10.61 4.92 0.44
N SER A 211 -10.22 4.88 1.71
CA SER A 211 -9.94 3.65 2.42
C SER A 211 -10.21 3.80 3.91
N LEU A 212 -10.42 2.67 4.59
CA LEU A 212 -10.54 2.63 6.04
C LEU A 212 -9.30 3.17 6.73
N GLU A 213 -8.12 2.95 6.14
CA GLU A 213 -6.87 3.47 6.65
C GLU A 213 -6.78 4.99 6.57
N ASP A 214 -7.19 5.58 5.45
CA ASP A 214 -7.24 7.04 5.31
C ASP A 214 -8.25 7.65 6.29
N ASN A 215 -9.38 6.97 6.50
CA ASN A 215 -10.38 7.37 7.50
C ASN A 215 -9.81 7.35 8.92
N ASP A 216 -9.07 6.30 9.28
CA ASP A 216 -8.45 6.17 10.60
C ASP A 216 -7.36 7.22 10.81
N ARG A 217 -6.56 7.48 9.78
CA ARG A 217 -5.57 8.57 9.81
C ARG A 217 -6.24 9.92 10.02
N ALA A 218 -7.32 10.21 9.29
CA ALA A 218 -8.06 11.44 9.44
C ALA A 218 -8.62 11.57 10.87
N PHE A 219 -9.20 10.49 11.38
CA PHE A 219 -9.77 10.45 12.72
C PHE A 219 -8.73 10.70 13.82
N LEU A 220 -7.63 9.97 13.78
CA LEU A 220 -6.54 10.12 14.74
C LEU A 220 -5.92 11.52 14.66
N SER A 221 -5.76 12.07 13.45
CA SER A 221 -5.24 13.43 13.27
C SER A 221 -6.18 14.50 13.85
N ALA A 222 -7.49 14.28 13.80
CA ALA A 222 -8.49 15.21 14.30
C ALA A 222 -8.55 15.28 15.84
N GLY A 223 -8.00 14.29 16.55
CA GLY A 223 -7.98 14.29 18.02
C GLY A 223 -9.37 14.37 18.66
N ALA A 224 -10.34 13.64 18.09
CA ALA A 224 -11.76 13.61 18.50
C ALA A 224 -12.59 14.88 18.22
N LEU A 225 -12.09 15.83 17.43
CA LEU A 225 -12.88 16.95 16.90
C LEU A 225 -13.49 16.61 15.52
N PRO A 226 -14.67 17.14 15.18
CA PRO A 226 -15.21 17.01 13.83
C PRO A 226 -14.34 17.77 12.83
N MET A 227 -14.13 17.22 11.63
CA MET A 227 -13.33 17.86 10.59
C MET A 227 -13.92 17.69 9.19
N PHE A 228 -13.60 18.61 8.29
CA PHE A 228 -13.93 18.50 6.87
C PHE A 228 -13.01 17.52 6.14
N ILE A 229 -13.64 16.65 5.36
CA ILE A 229 -13.03 15.71 4.41
C ILE A 229 -13.88 15.68 3.13
N VAL A 230 -13.42 14.97 2.11
CA VAL A 230 -14.12 14.79 0.83
C VAL A 230 -14.45 13.32 0.62
N SER A 231 -15.70 13.03 0.27
CA SER A 231 -16.12 11.74 -0.27
C SER A 231 -16.11 11.81 -1.80
N ASP A 232 -15.55 10.80 -2.44
CA ASP A 232 -15.56 10.63 -3.90
C ASP A 232 -16.40 9.44 -4.37
N ASP A 233 -17.35 8.97 -3.54
CA ASP A 233 -18.25 7.82 -3.76
C ASP A 233 -17.62 6.42 -3.89
N GLN A 234 -16.29 6.31 -3.90
CA GLN A 234 -15.60 5.01 -3.98
C GLN A 234 -15.48 4.31 -2.62
N PHE A 235 -15.66 5.06 -1.54
CA PHE A 235 -15.58 4.59 -0.16
C PHE A 235 -16.61 5.36 0.69
N ASP A 236 -17.33 4.65 1.55
CA ASP A 236 -18.41 5.22 2.36
C ASP A 236 -18.27 4.80 3.83
N MET A 237 -18.51 5.75 4.74
CA MET A 237 -18.48 5.59 6.20
C MET A 237 -19.64 6.39 6.85
N GLN A 238 -20.74 6.61 6.13
CA GLN A 238 -21.83 7.48 6.58
C GLN A 238 -22.66 6.92 7.75
N GLU A 239 -23.21 7.82 8.58
CA GLU A 239 -24.25 7.48 9.56
C GLU A 239 -25.59 7.17 8.86
N GLU A 240 -26.36 6.20 9.40
CA GLU A 240 -27.61 5.67 8.83
C GLU A 240 -28.71 6.74 8.77
N SER A 241 -28.68 7.58 7.73
CA SER A 241 -29.74 8.52 7.27
C SER A 241 -29.26 9.55 6.24
N SER A 242 -27.96 9.64 5.92
CA SER A 242 -27.48 10.55 4.89
C SER A 242 -27.40 9.88 3.53
N SER A 243 -27.97 10.53 2.50
CA SER A 243 -27.70 10.17 1.11
C SER A 243 -26.32 10.69 0.71
N ALA A 244 -25.54 9.85 0.03
CA ALA A 244 -24.22 10.19 -0.47
C ALA A 244 -24.24 11.53 -1.20
N ARG A 245 -23.49 12.49 -0.68
CA ARG A 245 -23.12 13.69 -1.44
C ARG A 245 -21.65 13.54 -1.79
N VAL A 246 -21.37 13.32 -3.07
CA VAL A 246 -20.01 13.53 -3.61
C VAL A 246 -19.59 14.96 -3.26
N GLY A 247 -18.38 15.11 -2.72
CA GLY A 247 -17.87 16.40 -2.27
C GLY A 247 -17.73 16.48 -0.75
N CYS A 248 -18.07 17.63 -0.17
CA CYS A 248 -17.86 17.89 1.26
C CYS A 248 -18.66 16.91 2.13
N VAL A 249 -17.97 16.30 3.08
CA VAL A 249 -18.56 15.63 4.26
C VAL A 249 -17.76 15.99 5.52
N THR A 250 -18.36 15.75 6.68
CA THR A 250 -17.72 15.94 7.98
C THR A 250 -17.40 14.58 8.58
N LEU A 251 -16.12 14.35 8.88
CA LEU A 251 -15.73 13.25 9.74
C LEU A 251 -16.13 13.61 11.17
N GLU A 252 -17.16 12.95 11.68
CA GLU A 252 -17.66 13.18 13.03
C GLU A 252 -16.73 12.52 14.06
N PRO A 253 -16.84 12.92 15.33
CA PRO A 253 -16.10 12.28 16.40
C PRO A 253 -16.34 10.75 16.41
N THR A 254 -17.50 10.25 16.01
CA THR A 254 -17.76 8.80 15.91
C THR A 254 -16.78 8.05 14.98
N GLY A 255 -16.10 8.75 14.08
CA GLY A 255 -15.30 8.17 13.00
C GLY A 255 -16.12 7.87 11.74
N LEU A 256 -17.41 8.22 11.78
CA LEU A 256 -18.38 8.14 10.69
C LEU A 256 -18.57 9.52 10.05
N TRP A 257 -19.20 9.55 8.87
CA TRP A 257 -19.37 10.75 8.08
C TRP A 257 -20.79 11.31 8.17
N SER A 258 -20.89 12.64 8.23
CA SER A 258 -22.16 13.38 8.16
C SER A 258 -22.07 14.49 7.10
N SER A 259 -23.19 14.82 6.44
CA SER A 259 -23.25 15.91 5.46
C SER A 259 -23.79 17.23 6.04
N GLY A 260 -24.25 17.22 7.29
CA GLY A 260 -25.05 18.30 7.88
C GLY A 260 -24.32 19.64 8.08
N ARG A 261 -22.98 19.65 8.09
CA ARG A 261 -22.18 20.84 8.41
C ARG A 261 -21.48 21.49 7.22
N CYS A 262 -21.61 20.95 6.02
CA CYS A 262 -20.90 21.47 4.84
C CYS A 262 -21.33 22.86 4.38
N ALA A 263 -22.59 23.24 4.62
CA ALA A 263 -23.12 24.54 4.16
C ALA A 263 -22.80 25.71 5.11
N ALA A 264 -22.66 25.45 6.42
CA ALA A 264 -22.56 26.51 7.43
C ALA A 264 -21.53 26.23 8.55
N GLY A 265 -20.89 25.06 8.54
CA GLY A 265 -19.92 24.68 9.56
C GLY A 265 -18.60 25.44 9.40
N ARG A 266 -17.98 25.76 10.53
CA ARG A 266 -16.58 26.18 10.60
C ARG A 266 -15.80 25.12 11.36
N LEU A 267 -15.09 24.28 10.63
CA LEU A 267 -14.39 23.11 11.15
C LEU A 267 -12.96 23.08 10.62
N PRO A 268 -12.03 22.46 11.36
CA PRO A 268 -10.73 22.12 10.80
C PRO A 268 -10.91 21.15 9.63
N GLY A 269 -9.92 21.02 8.74
CA GLY A 269 -9.92 19.97 7.72
C GLY A 269 -8.57 19.32 7.58
N LEU A 270 -8.58 18.10 7.05
CA LEU A 270 -7.37 17.37 6.71
C LEU A 270 -6.96 17.73 5.28
N CYS A 271 -5.69 18.08 5.06
CA CYS A 271 -5.20 18.30 3.70
C CYS A 271 -4.52 17.05 3.17
N GLN A 272 -4.70 16.78 1.89
CA GLN A 272 -4.02 15.72 1.15
C GLN A 272 -3.36 16.31 -0.09
N MET A 273 -2.24 15.74 -0.47
CA MET A 273 -1.66 15.92 -1.79
C MET A 273 -1.09 14.60 -2.30
N PRO A 274 -0.92 14.44 -3.62
CA PRO A 274 -0.15 13.33 -4.17
C PRO A 274 1.23 13.31 -3.52
N ALA A 275 1.66 12.14 -3.09
CA ALA A 275 2.97 12.04 -2.51
C ALA A 275 4.04 12.25 -3.59
N CYS A 276 5.13 12.92 -3.23
CA CYS A 276 6.27 12.98 -4.12
C CYS A 276 6.91 11.59 -4.15
N THR A 277 6.76 10.87 -5.25
CA THR A 277 7.73 9.83 -5.60
C THR A 277 9.03 10.58 -5.88
N PRO A 278 10.10 10.36 -5.11
CA PRO A 278 11.36 11.01 -5.41
C PRO A 278 11.78 10.57 -6.82
N ARG A 279 12.51 11.45 -7.50
CA ARG A 279 13.44 10.97 -8.52
C ARG A 279 14.27 9.87 -7.85
N CYS A 280 14.39 8.76 -8.56
CA CYS A 280 15.16 7.62 -8.12
C CYS A 280 16.53 8.06 -7.57
N PRO A 281 17.12 7.32 -6.61
CA PRO A 281 18.51 7.61 -6.18
C PRO A 281 19.44 7.65 -7.39
N ASN A 282 20.53 8.43 -7.34
CA ASN A 282 21.53 8.44 -8.41
C ASN A 282 21.87 6.99 -8.84
N GLY A 283 21.76 6.72 -10.16
CA GLY A 283 21.91 5.38 -10.77
C GLY A 283 20.61 4.63 -11.11
N TRP A 284 19.45 5.29 -11.05
CA TRP A 284 18.14 4.69 -11.34
C TRP A 284 17.25 5.76 -12.01
N HIS A 285 16.45 5.42 -13.03
CA HIS A 285 15.55 6.33 -13.75
C HIS A 285 14.26 5.55 -14.19
N SER A 286 13.32 6.20 -14.92
CA SER A 286 12.00 5.65 -15.26
C SER A 286 11.84 5.18 -16.71
N ASP A 287 12.89 5.31 -17.52
CA ASP A 287 12.92 5.01 -18.95
C ASP A 287 14.14 4.16 -19.22
N ALA A 288 13.99 2.84 -19.21
CA ALA A 288 15.07 1.85 -19.25
C ALA A 288 16.22 2.14 -20.26
N PHE A 289 15.90 2.79 -21.38
CA PHE A 289 16.88 3.25 -22.38
C PHE A 289 17.61 4.55 -21.98
N LEU A 290 16.90 5.58 -21.51
CA LEU A 290 17.48 6.82 -21.00
C LEU A 290 18.24 6.57 -19.70
N ASP A 291 17.79 5.61 -18.88
CA ASP A 291 18.44 5.11 -17.68
C ASP A 291 19.87 4.67 -17.97
N CYS A 292 20.03 3.68 -18.86
CA CYS A 292 21.35 3.19 -19.17
C CYS A 292 22.19 4.32 -19.80
N ARG A 293 21.66 5.12 -20.73
CA ARG A 293 22.43 6.19 -21.38
C ARG A 293 22.79 7.39 -20.50
N SER A 294 22.12 7.63 -19.38
CA SER A 294 22.34 8.80 -18.51
C SER A 294 23.54 8.68 -17.56
N ASP A 295 24.01 7.46 -17.31
CA ASP A 295 25.20 7.17 -16.48
C ASP A 295 26.46 7.08 -17.38
N GLU A 296 26.77 8.17 -18.10
CA GLU A 296 28.05 8.28 -18.80
C GLU A 296 29.20 8.32 -17.77
N ALA A 297 29.96 7.23 -17.66
CA ALA A 297 31.26 7.22 -16.97
C ALA A 297 32.34 7.67 -17.96
N ASP A 298 33.39 8.37 -17.49
CA ASP A 298 34.46 8.98 -18.31
C ASP A 298 35.18 8.04 -19.32
N HIS A 299 34.85 6.74 -19.37
CA HIS A 299 35.43 5.73 -20.26
C HIS A 299 34.43 4.71 -20.86
N PHE A 300 33.15 4.75 -20.50
CA PHE A 300 32.18 3.71 -20.91
C PHE A 300 30.86 4.31 -21.40
N GLU A 301 30.25 3.70 -22.42
CA GLU A 301 28.87 3.93 -22.81
C GLU A 301 27.97 2.84 -22.24
N LEU A 302 26.84 3.24 -21.66
CA LEU A 302 25.90 2.34 -21.04
C LEU A 302 24.62 2.27 -21.88
N THR A 303 24.19 1.06 -22.23
CA THR A 303 23.00 0.77 -23.05
C THR A 303 22.15 -0.33 -22.41
N LEU A 304 20.95 -0.57 -22.93
CA LEU A 304 20.22 -1.80 -22.60
C LEU A 304 21.01 -3.03 -23.13
N PRO A 305 20.86 -4.21 -22.50
CA PRO A 305 21.61 -5.39 -22.92
C PRO A 305 21.24 -5.83 -24.33
N THR A 306 22.23 -6.33 -25.05
CA THR A 306 22.04 -7.02 -26.32
C THR A 306 22.08 -8.53 -26.15
N LEU A 307 21.38 -9.24 -27.03
CA LEU A 307 21.31 -10.70 -27.03
C LEU A 307 21.90 -11.24 -28.33
N ARG A 308 23.24 -11.29 -28.41
CA ARG A 308 23.97 -11.63 -29.65
C ARG A 308 24.51 -13.05 -29.66
N THR A 309 24.92 -13.55 -28.49
CA THR A 309 25.53 -14.88 -28.35
C THR A 309 24.79 -15.75 -27.33
N PRO A 310 24.96 -17.09 -27.39
CA PRO A 310 24.45 -17.98 -26.34
C PRO A 310 25.00 -17.64 -24.94
N ALA A 311 26.23 -17.14 -24.86
CA ALA A 311 26.83 -16.73 -23.59
C ALA A 311 26.13 -15.50 -22.99
N ASP A 312 25.72 -14.55 -23.82
CA ASP A 312 24.92 -13.39 -23.39
C ASP A 312 23.59 -13.86 -22.82
N ARG A 313 22.91 -14.78 -23.51
CA ARG A 313 21.65 -15.37 -23.05
C ARG A 313 21.78 -16.04 -21.69
N ASP A 314 22.79 -16.90 -21.51
CA ASP A 314 22.97 -17.63 -20.26
C ASP A 314 23.33 -16.68 -19.11
N ARG A 315 24.09 -15.62 -19.39
CA ARG A 315 24.40 -14.56 -18.42
C ARG A 315 23.16 -13.79 -18.04
N LEU A 316 22.38 -13.32 -19.01
CA LEU A 316 21.17 -12.55 -18.79
C LEU A 316 20.09 -13.37 -18.07
N LEU A 317 19.93 -14.65 -18.39
CA LEU A 317 18.99 -15.55 -17.70
C LEU A 317 19.29 -15.67 -16.20
N ARG A 318 20.57 -15.80 -15.84
CA ARG A 318 20.98 -15.83 -14.43
C ARG A 318 20.68 -14.50 -13.72
N LEU A 319 20.94 -13.38 -14.39
CA LEU A 319 20.74 -12.04 -13.83
C LEU A 319 19.26 -11.64 -13.75
N ALA A 320 18.45 -12.07 -14.72
CA ALA A 320 17.03 -11.78 -14.80
C ALA A 320 16.21 -12.55 -13.75
N ALA A 321 16.78 -13.62 -13.17
CA ALA A 321 16.19 -14.39 -12.07
C ALA A 321 14.74 -14.84 -12.34
N GLY A 322 14.43 -15.22 -13.59
CA GLY A 322 13.12 -15.67 -14.02
C GLY A 322 12.16 -14.55 -14.49
N ALA A 323 12.56 -13.28 -14.43
CA ALA A 323 11.76 -12.16 -14.92
C ALA A 323 12.06 -11.84 -16.40
N ASP A 324 11.03 -11.45 -17.16
CA ASP A 324 11.22 -10.90 -18.50
C ASP A 324 11.92 -9.54 -18.41
N ILE A 325 12.96 -9.30 -19.20
CA ILE A 325 13.74 -8.05 -19.15
C ILE A 325 13.77 -7.32 -20.50
N TRP A 326 13.82 -5.99 -20.47
CA TRP A 326 14.04 -5.20 -21.70
C TRP A 326 15.43 -5.42 -22.31
N LEU A 327 15.47 -5.41 -23.64
CA LEU A 327 16.68 -5.47 -24.44
C LEU A 327 16.82 -4.18 -25.27
N ALA A 328 18.03 -3.84 -25.74
CA ALA A 328 18.27 -2.71 -26.65
C ALA A 328 17.76 -2.98 -28.08
N LEU A 329 16.62 -3.64 -28.24
CA LEU A 329 16.06 -4.03 -29.54
C LEU A 329 14.76 -3.27 -29.76
N SER A 330 14.73 -2.41 -30.77
CA SER A 330 13.56 -1.60 -31.08
C SER A 330 13.27 -1.56 -32.58
N ARG A 331 12.07 -1.09 -32.94
CA ARG A 331 11.64 -0.88 -34.32
C ARG A 331 11.42 0.61 -34.54
N PHE A 332 12.26 1.24 -35.37
CA PHE A 332 12.13 2.63 -35.81
C PHE A 332 12.08 2.68 -37.34
N GLY A 333 11.02 3.24 -37.93
CA GLY A 333 10.89 3.35 -39.38
C GLY A 333 9.48 3.73 -39.84
N ASP A 334 9.41 4.78 -40.63
CA ASP A 334 8.26 5.37 -41.31
C ASP A 334 8.01 4.68 -42.65
N GLY A 335 7.44 3.47 -42.60
CA GLY A 335 6.85 2.83 -43.77
C GLY A 335 7.81 2.00 -44.62
N GLU A 336 7.36 0.77 -44.91
CA GLU A 336 7.89 -0.18 -45.90
C GLU A 336 9.15 -1.00 -45.58
N ASN A 337 9.95 -0.68 -44.56
CA ASN A 337 11.00 -1.61 -44.11
C ASN A 337 10.76 -2.10 -42.66
N HIS A 338 10.61 -3.42 -42.49
CA HIS A 338 10.16 -4.08 -41.25
C HIS A 338 11.31 -4.50 -40.30
N ASP A 339 12.48 -3.91 -40.48
CA ASP A 339 13.69 -4.38 -39.82
C ASP A 339 13.76 -3.92 -38.35
N TRP A 340 14.27 -4.81 -37.50
CA TRP A 340 14.53 -4.55 -36.08
C TRP A 340 15.99 -4.14 -35.92
N PHE A 341 16.29 -3.22 -35.01
CA PHE A 341 17.64 -2.68 -34.83
C PHE A 341 18.06 -2.75 -33.38
N TRP A 342 19.35 -3.05 -33.18
CA TRP A 342 20.00 -2.87 -31.89
C TRP A 342 20.42 -1.41 -31.74
N ASP A 343 20.10 -0.80 -30.61
CA ASP A 343 20.26 0.64 -30.35
C ASP A 343 21.69 1.02 -29.90
N ASP A 344 22.65 0.11 -30.04
CA ASP A 344 24.02 0.21 -29.49
C ASP A 344 25.12 0.42 -30.54
N ASP A 345 24.83 0.46 -31.86
CA ASP A 345 25.79 0.97 -32.90
C ASP A 345 25.31 0.89 -34.38
N PHE A 346 24.00 0.93 -34.69
CA PHE A 346 23.48 0.79 -36.07
C PHE A 346 23.94 -0.46 -36.85
N ALA A 347 24.52 -1.46 -36.18
CA ALA A 347 24.82 -2.73 -36.81
C ALA A 347 23.50 -3.44 -37.15
N HIS A 348 23.27 -3.74 -38.43
CA HIS A 348 22.10 -4.50 -38.89
C HIS A 348 21.87 -5.70 -37.97
N ALA A 349 20.71 -5.75 -37.32
CA ALA A 349 20.34 -6.94 -36.59
C ALA A 349 20.24 -8.08 -37.62
N ILE A 350 21.02 -9.13 -37.40
CA ILE A 350 20.70 -10.47 -37.91
C ILE A 350 19.21 -10.69 -37.61
N THR A 351 18.46 -11.25 -38.57
CA THR A 351 17.04 -11.53 -38.42
C THR A 351 16.77 -12.16 -37.04
N PRO A 352 16.05 -11.48 -36.13
CA PRO A 352 16.00 -11.93 -34.75
C PRO A 352 15.26 -13.27 -34.66
N ASN A 353 15.83 -14.24 -33.94
CA ASN A 353 15.20 -15.54 -33.73
C ASN A 353 14.12 -15.43 -32.65
N TRP A 354 12.94 -14.94 -33.04
CA TRP A 354 11.82 -14.71 -32.15
C TRP A 354 11.23 -16.03 -31.63
N GLN A 355 11.08 -16.11 -30.31
CA GLN A 355 10.22 -17.08 -29.67
C GLN A 355 8.75 -16.62 -29.70
N LYS A 356 8.51 -15.32 -29.47
CA LYS A 356 7.19 -14.69 -29.60
C LYS A 356 7.32 -13.40 -30.42
N PRO A 357 7.13 -13.45 -31.74
CA PRO A 357 7.26 -12.28 -32.60
C PRO A 357 6.15 -11.25 -32.35
N PRO A 358 6.35 -9.98 -32.73
CA PRO A 358 5.29 -8.98 -32.70
C PRO A 358 4.14 -9.34 -33.69
N PRO A 359 2.91 -8.86 -33.46
CA PRO A 359 1.83 -9.03 -34.43
C PRO A 359 2.10 -8.31 -35.76
N PHE A 360 1.73 -8.95 -36.88
CA PHE A 360 2.02 -8.51 -38.26
C PHE A 360 1.40 -7.15 -38.64
N ILE A 361 0.27 -6.78 -38.04
CA ILE A 361 -0.45 -5.54 -38.34
C ILE A 361 -0.55 -4.74 -37.04
N SER A 362 0.33 -3.76 -36.87
CA SER A 362 0.34 -2.93 -35.67
C SER A 362 0.78 -1.51 -36.01
N HIS A 363 -0.09 -0.55 -35.68
CA HIS A 363 0.24 0.88 -35.64
C HIS A 363 0.95 1.24 -34.31
N ASN A 364 1.09 0.29 -33.40
CA ASN A 364 1.74 0.45 -32.10
C ASN A 364 3.25 0.21 -32.18
N VAL A 365 4.00 0.87 -31.30
CA VAL A 365 5.45 0.74 -31.15
C VAL A 365 5.77 -0.49 -30.30
N TRP A 366 6.57 -1.41 -30.84
CA TRP A 366 6.99 -2.65 -30.19
C TRP A 366 8.48 -2.62 -29.86
N CYS A 367 8.81 -3.16 -28.69
CA CYS A 367 10.16 -3.25 -28.17
C CYS A 367 10.48 -4.72 -27.87
N GLY A 368 11.75 -5.10 -28.04
CA GLY A 368 12.24 -6.43 -27.79
C GLY A 368 12.58 -6.63 -26.31
N ALA A 369 12.24 -7.81 -25.80
CA ALA A 369 12.53 -8.25 -24.45
C ALA A 369 13.02 -9.70 -24.48
N MET A 370 13.68 -10.14 -23.41
CA MET A 370 14.05 -11.54 -23.20
C MET A 370 13.05 -12.18 -22.24
N ASP A 371 12.54 -13.36 -22.59
CA ASP A 371 11.71 -14.18 -21.71
C ASP A 371 12.57 -14.72 -20.55
N GLY A 372 12.17 -14.43 -19.32
CA GLY A 372 12.96 -14.76 -18.13
C GLY A 372 13.07 -16.26 -17.84
N SER A 373 12.18 -17.06 -18.41
CA SER A 373 12.10 -18.51 -18.18
C SER A 373 12.88 -19.32 -19.22
N THR A 374 12.90 -18.83 -20.46
CA THR A 374 13.46 -19.56 -21.61
C THR A 374 14.67 -18.87 -22.24
N GLY A 375 14.87 -17.58 -21.95
CA GLY A 375 15.93 -16.76 -22.52
C GLY A 375 15.71 -16.45 -24.00
N GLY A 376 14.53 -16.78 -24.54
CA GLY A 376 14.19 -16.51 -25.92
C GLY A 376 13.65 -15.10 -26.11
N LEU A 377 13.71 -14.64 -27.35
CA LEU A 377 13.38 -13.28 -27.72
C LEU A 377 11.86 -13.11 -27.87
N ILE A 378 11.28 -12.13 -27.18
CA ILE A 378 9.85 -11.85 -27.18
C ILE A 378 9.58 -10.37 -27.45
N ALA A 379 8.52 -10.05 -28.18
CA ALA A 379 8.11 -8.66 -28.42
C ALA A 379 7.04 -8.23 -27.42
N ARG A 380 7.19 -7.04 -26.85
CA ARG A 380 6.22 -6.40 -25.94
C ARG A 380 5.91 -4.99 -26.41
N HIS A 381 4.73 -4.49 -26.06
CA HIS A 381 4.39 -3.08 -26.29
C HIS A 381 5.36 -2.20 -25.50
N CYS A 382 5.98 -1.19 -26.11
CA CYS A 382 7.05 -0.42 -25.44
C CYS A 382 6.62 0.26 -24.12
N LEU A 383 5.32 0.57 -23.98
CA LEU A 383 4.75 1.12 -22.72
C LEU A 383 4.53 0.07 -21.62
N SER A 384 4.88 -1.19 -21.86
CA SER A 384 4.76 -2.25 -20.85
C SER A 384 5.76 -2.01 -19.71
N LYS A 385 5.37 -2.37 -18.48
CA LYS A 385 6.29 -2.33 -17.35
C LYS A 385 7.04 -3.65 -17.26
N LEU A 386 8.33 -3.63 -17.59
CA LEU A 386 9.26 -4.76 -17.41
C LEU A 386 10.51 -4.27 -16.67
N PRO A 387 11.16 -5.13 -15.86
CA PRO A 387 12.50 -4.86 -15.37
C PRO A 387 13.50 -4.80 -16.54
N TYR A 388 14.68 -4.26 -16.27
CA TYR A 388 15.76 -4.12 -17.25
C TYR A 388 17.11 -4.23 -16.56
N LEU A 389 18.14 -4.50 -17.36
CA LEU A 389 19.53 -4.46 -16.96
C LEU A 389 20.22 -3.38 -17.81
N CYS A 390 21.40 -2.92 -17.40
CA CYS A 390 22.26 -2.10 -18.25
C CYS A 390 23.54 -2.87 -18.59
N GLN A 391 24.05 -2.66 -19.79
CA GLN A 391 25.29 -3.20 -20.31
C GLN A 391 26.27 -2.06 -20.56
N ALA A 392 27.53 -2.24 -20.14
CA ALA A 392 28.60 -1.27 -20.34
C ALA A 392 29.49 -1.67 -21.54
N HIS A 393 29.82 -0.69 -22.35
CA HIS A 393 30.71 -0.79 -23.51
C HIS A 393 31.88 0.17 -23.34
N GLU A 394 33.10 -0.27 -23.64
CA GLU A 394 34.27 0.62 -23.67
C GLU A 394 34.16 1.56 -24.88
N ARG A 395 34.37 2.86 -24.68
CA ARG A 395 34.47 3.80 -25.80
C ARG A 395 35.83 3.60 -26.48
N HIS A 396 35.83 3.26 -27.77
CA HIS A 396 37.05 3.19 -28.59
C HIS A 396 37.44 4.54 -29.18
#